data_AF-A0AAN8DRJ1-F1
#
_entry.id   AF-A0AAN8DRJ1-F1
#
_cell.length_a   1.000
_cell.length_b   1.000
_cell.length_c   1.000
_cell.angle_alpha   90.00
_cell.angle_beta   90.00
_cell.angle_gamma   90.00
#
_symmetry.space_group_name_H-M   'P 1'
#
loop_
_entity.id
_entity.type
_entity.pdbx_description
1 polymer ?
#
loop_
_entity_poly.entity_id
_entity_poly.type
_entity_poly.pdbx_seq_one_letter_code
_entity_poly.pdbx_strand_id
1 'polypeptide(L)'
;MVRSSSLEVHSRLTLDCSAAVCVAGGWSVWGQWRRCSSECGGGIQTRARTCQSPAEESYQCEGVLEEGRPCNAQPCSGKSLHLSRSQSLRSVDSRKRDDVDKPRGGQQSPQTVDPASGEEWSAWSVCSATCGEGWQSRTRLCVYGSYSTQCSGKLREQRACNNSAVCPVHGSWDEWSPWSLCSSTCGRGYRSRTRTCAPPQFGGDVCDGPEKQTKFCNIAVCPVDGVWNEWSNWSSCSASCSNGTTQRTRECNGPSYGGSECRGEWLETVDCFLGECPVDGQWQPWSLWSGCSKTCGGGSQQRNRVCYGPFFEGQSCPGEREEVRHCNEKRCPEPHEICGEDNFSNVVWKMTAAGDTTAVRCPPNAMGLILRRCSLDEEGVAYWENPTYMKCISNDYRSIQTLTREHLSKAQRGLVGDGVSEVMTKLRVTSSDGTSYSGDLLAIVDVLKNMTEIFRRAYYSPSSTDMRNFVQSVSNLLMEENRDRWEEAQLLGPNIKELFRLVEDFVDVIGLRMKDFQDMYEVTDNLVLSVHKRPVVGQADISFPMKGWRGMVDWARSSEDRVIIPKNILSTGKPESDESSTFVTGIVLYRNLGSILTLQR
;
A
#
# COMPACT_ATOMS: atom_id res chain seq x y z
N MET A 1 -20.24 27.47 4.80
CA MET A 1 -19.83 26.33 5.66
C MET A 1 -19.65 25.10 4.79
N VAL A 2 -18.68 24.26 5.14
CA VAL A 2 -18.24 23.09 4.35
C VAL A 2 -19.32 22.00 4.33
N ARG A 3 -19.53 21.37 3.16
CA ARG A 3 -20.06 20.02 3.02
C ARG A 3 -19.27 19.31 1.92
N SER A 4 -18.31 18.48 2.31
CA SER A 4 -17.71 17.49 1.41
C SER A 4 -18.52 16.19 1.49
N SER A 5 -18.76 15.59 0.34
CA SER A 5 -19.50 14.35 0.15
C SER A 5 -18.62 13.12 0.31
N SER A 6 -19.22 11.99 0.70
CA SER A 6 -18.71 10.65 0.42
C SER A 6 -19.90 9.73 0.21
N LEU A 7 -19.97 9.11 -0.96
CA LEU A 7 -21.04 8.22 -1.42
C LEU A 7 -20.56 6.78 -1.47
N GLU A 8 -21.47 5.84 -1.26
CA GLU A 8 -21.26 4.41 -1.46
C GLU A 8 -21.23 4.04 -2.96
N VAL A 9 -20.64 2.88 -3.29
CA VAL A 9 -21.34 1.70 -3.87
C VAL A 9 -20.31 0.65 -4.36
N HIS A 10 -20.68 -0.63 -4.27
CA HIS A 10 -19.89 -1.81 -4.69
C HIS A 10 -19.51 -1.87 -6.18
N SER A 11 -18.43 -2.60 -6.48
CA SER A 11 -18.42 -3.58 -7.58
C SER A 11 -17.42 -4.72 -7.35
N ARG A 12 -17.66 -5.88 -8.01
CA ARG A 12 -16.92 -7.15 -7.84
C ARG A 12 -15.73 -7.24 -8.80
N LEU A 13 -14.74 -8.08 -8.47
CA LEU A 13 -14.05 -8.91 -9.47
C LEU A 13 -13.81 -10.32 -8.92
N THR A 14 -14.11 -11.32 -9.74
CA THR A 14 -13.93 -12.76 -9.52
C THR A 14 -12.69 -13.25 -10.24
N LEU A 15 -12.06 -14.34 -9.76
CA LEU A 15 -11.34 -15.28 -10.62
C LEU A 15 -11.42 -16.70 -10.04
N ASP A 16 -11.62 -17.67 -10.92
CA ASP A 16 -11.93 -19.06 -10.60
C ASP A 16 -10.73 -19.87 -10.08
N CYS A 17 -11.02 -20.88 -9.26
CA CYS A 17 -10.18 -22.07 -9.10
C CYS A 17 -10.99 -23.30 -9.48
N SER A 18 -10.84 -23.73 -10.74
CA SER A 18 -11.35 -25.02 -11.24
C SER A 18 -10.20 -26.04 -11.29
N ALA A 19 -9.88 -26.64 -10.15
CA ALA A 19 -8.94 -27.76 -10.06
C ALA A 19 -9.31 -28.67 -8.88
N ALA A 20 -9.06 -29.96 -9.02
CA ALA A 20 -9.31 -30.94 -7.97
C ALA A 20 -8.33 -30.78 -6.80
N VAL A 21 -8.87 -30.77 -5.58
CA VAL A 21 -8.18 -31.12 -4.32
C VAL A 21 -6.98 -30.21 -3.94
N CYS A 22 -7.27 -29.03 -3.39
CA CYS A 22 -6.34 -28.31 -2.52
C CYS A 22 -6.50 -28.81 -1.07
N VAL A 23 -5.69 -29.78 -0.63
CA VAL A 23 -5.60 -30.15 0.80
C VAL A 23 -4.66 -29.17 1.50
N ALA A 24 -5.22 -28.12 2.09
CA ALA A 24 -4.47 -27.26 3.00
C ALA A 24 -4.31 -27.96 4.35
N GLY A 25 -3.11 -28.52 4.61
CA GLY A 25 -2.75 -29.03 5.93
C GLY A 25 -2.61 -27.90 6.95
N GLY A 26 -3.11 -28.10 8.17
CA GLY A 26 -3.05 -27.10 9.24
C GLY A 26 -4.13 -27.21 10.31
N TRP A 27 -4.17 -26.21 11.19
CA TRP A 27 -5.19 -26.09 12.23
C TRP A 27 -6.56 -25.72 11.64
N SER A 28 -7.61 -26.44 12.06
CA SER A 28 -8.99 -25.99 11.84
C SER A 28 -9.27 -24.66 12.57
N VAL A 29 -10.31 -23.96 12.13
CA VAL A 29 -10.92 -22.90 12.94
C VAL A 29 -11.34 -23.45 14.32
N TRP A 30 -11.28 -22.58 15.33
CA TRP A 30 -11.70 -22.89 16.69
C TRP A 30 -13.18 -23.24 16.77
N GLY A 31 -13.50 -24.34 17.46
CA GLY A 31 -14.87 -24.69 17.81
C GLY A 31 -15.51 -23.66 18.76
N GLN A 32 -16.84 -23.75 18.90
CA GLN A 32 -17.58 -22.89 19.83
C GLN A 32 -17.19 -23.20 21.29
N TRP A 33 -17.20 -22.16 22.14
CA TRP A 33 -16.97 -22.29 23.58
C TRP A 33 -18.02 -23.21 24.22
N ARG A 34 -17.58 -24.20 24.99
CA ARG A 34 -18.47 -25.03 25.81
C ARG A 34 -19.11 -24.20 26.93
N ARG A 35 -20.19 -24.72 27.54
CA ARG A 35 -20.82 -24.10 28.71
C ARG A 35 -19.81 -24.02 29.87
N CYS A 36 -19.94 -23.01 30.72
CA CYS A 36 -19.03 -22.77 31.85
C CYS A 36 -19.08 -23.97 32.81
N SER A 37 -17.92 -24.40 33.35
CA SER A 37 -17.83 -25.53 34.28
C SER A 37 -18.60 -25.34 35.59
N SER A 38 -18.84 -24.08 35.98
CA SER A 38 -19.45 -23.68 37.25
C SER A 38 -20.45 -22.57 36.98
N GLU A 39 -21.66 -22.62 37.54
CA GLU A 39 -22.67 -21.57 37.33
C GLU A 39 -22.41 -20.30 38.16
N CYS A 40 -21.63 -20.42 39.25
CA CYS A 40 -21.14 -19.32 40.08
C CYS A 40 -19.83 -19.74 40.78
N GLY A 41 -19.14 -18.78 41.43
CA GLY A 41 -17.91 -19.02 42.19
C GLY A 41 -16.63 -19.11 41.36
N GLY A 42 -16.70 -18.82 40.06
CA GLY A 42 -15.62 -19.03 39.10
C GLY A 42 -15.66 -20.42 38.46
N GLY A 43 -15.70 -20.44 37.13
CA GLY A 43 -15.54 -21.63 36.31
C GLY A 43 -14.69 -21.35 35.08
N ILE A 44 -14.50 -22.35 34.23
CA ILE A 44 -13.73 -22.25 32.99
C ILE A 44 -14.61 -22.70 31.82
N GLN A 45 -14.60 -21.95 30.72
CA GLN A 45 -15.07 -22.41 29.41
C GLN A 45 -13.87 -22.89 28.61
N THR A 46 -14.00 -24.01 27.90
CA THR A 46 -12.98 -24.49 26.95
C THR A 46 -13.52 -24.56 25.53
N ARG A 47 -12.61 -24.43 24.56
CA ARG A 47 -12.85 -24.73 23.13
C ARG A 47 -11.65 -25.46 22.55
N ALA A 48 -11.88 -26.23 21.48
CA ALA A 48 -10.87 -27.04 20.81
C ALA A 48 -10.83 -26.74 19.31
N ARG A 49 -9.71 -27.08 18.67
CA ARG A 49 -9.53 -27.14 17.20
C ARG A 49 -8.80 -28.43 16.85
N THR A 50 -8.83 -28.85 15.59
CA THR A 50 -8.18 -30.10 15.13
C THR A 50 -7.11 -29.81 14.08
N CYS A 51 -5.94 -30.44 14.21
CA CYS A 51 -4.92 -30.44 13.18
C CYS A 51 -5.28 -31.46 12.09
N GLN A 52 -5.12 -31.11 10.81
CA GLN A 52 -5.25 -32.03 9.69
C GLN A 52 -3.93 -32.03 8.90
N SER A 53 -3.32 -33.20 8.70
CA SER A 53 -2.14 -33.39 7.84
C SER A 53 -2.40 -34.53 6.83
N PRO A 54 -2.05 -34.36 5.54
CA PRO A 54 -2.02 -35.47 4.59
C PRO A 54 -0.86 -36.43 4.90
N ALA A 55 -0.93 -37.66 4.38
CA ALA A 55 -0.16 -38.79 4.89
C ALA A 55 1.33 -38.86 4.49
N GLU A 56 1.82 -38.00 3.59
CA GLU A 56 3.21 -38.08 3.07
C GLU A 56 4.12 -36.91 3.46
N GLU A 57 3.62 -35.86 4.14
CA GLU A 57 4.48 -34.81 4.73
C GLU A 57 4.01 -34.48 6.16
N SER A 58 4.92 -34.63 7.13
CA SER A 58 4.62 -34.49 8.56
C SER A 58 4.54 -33.02 9.00
N TYR A 59 3.42 -32.36 8.71
CA TYR A 59 3.13 -31.03 9.22
C TYR A 59 2.87 -31.05 10.73
N GLN A 60 3.87 -30.64 11.51
CA GLN A 60 3.76 -30.43 12.95
C GLN A 60 2.91 -29.17 13.21
N CYS A 61 1.63 -29.33 13.54
CA CYS A 61 0.76 -28.19 13.90
C CYS A 61 1.20 -27.56 15.23
N GLU A 62 2.02 -26.50 15.18
CA GLU A 62 2.46 -25.78 16.38
C GLU A 62 1.35 -24.93 17.02
N GLY A 63 1.36 -24.85 18.36
CA GLY A 63 0.37 -24.15 19.17
C GLY A 63 -0.61 -25.09 19.88
N VAL A 64 -1.48 -24.51 20.73
CA VAL A 64 -2.36 -25.30 21.60
C VAL A 64 -3.60 -25.87 20.88
N LEU A 65 -3.96 -27.10 21.26
CA LEU A 65 -5.13 -27.86 20.78
C LEU A 65 -6.45 -27.36 21.39
N GLU A 66 -6.41 -27.04 22.68
CA GLU A 66 -7.52 -26.51 23.46
C GLU A 66 -7.13 -25.19 24.14
N GLU A 67 -8.08 -24.29 24.27
CA GLU A 67 -7.94 -23.00 24.95
C GLU A 67 -9.03 -22.87 26.03
N GLY A 68 -8.67 -22.34 27.20
CA GLY A 68 -9.57 -22.15 28.34
C GLY A 68 -9.62 -20.69 28.77
N ARG A 69 -10.82 -20.19 29.15
CA ARG A 69 -11.00 -18.85 29.71
C ARG A 69 -11.89 -18.85 30.95
N PRO A 70 -11.66 -17.98 31.94
CA PRO A 70 -12.51 -17.88 33.12
C PRO A 70 -13.91 -17.35 32.78
N CYS A 71 -14.90 -17.82 33.51
CA CYS A 71 -16.32 -17.47 33.39
C CYS A 71 -16.99 -17.48 34.77
N ASN A 72 -18.16 -16.85 34.88
CA ASN A 72 -19.02 -16.90 36.07
C ASN A 72 -18.30 -16.57 37.41
N ALA A 73 -17.45 -15.55 37.42
CA ALA A 73 -16.72 -15.06 38.59
C ALA A 73 -17.60 -14.40 39.69
N GLN A 74 -18.93 -14.50 39.58
CA GLN A 74 -19.89 -13.98 40.55
C GLN A 74 -19.97 -14.92 41.77
N PRO A 75 -19.94 -14.42 43.02
CA PRO A 75 -20.04 -15.27 44.21
C PRO A 75 -21.42 -15.96 44.30
N CYS A 76 -21.41 -17.27 44.60
CA CYS A 76 -22.65 -18.04 44.80
C CYS A 76 -23.46 -17.47 45.98
N SER A 77 -24.67 -16.99 45.71
CA SER A 77 -25.51 -16.34 46.72
C SER A 77 -26.30 -17.36 47.57
N GLY A 78 -25.69 -17.84 48.65
CA GLY A 78 -26.31 -18.66 49.69
C GLY A 78 -25.92 -18.17 51.09
N LYS A 79 -26.90 -17.98 51.98
CA LYS A 79 -26.69 -17.34 53.29
C LYS A 79 -26.10 -18.29 54.35
N SER A 80 -25.43 -17.68 55.33
CA SER A 80 -25.30 -18.11 56.75
C SER A 80 -23.94 -18.60 57.27
N LEU A 81 -23.15 -17.62 57.72
CA LEU A 81 -22.58 -17.52 59.09
C LEU A 81 -21.44 -18.45 59.60
N HIS A 82 -20.62 -17.79 60.43
CA HIS A 82 -19.70 -18.27 61.47
C HIS A 82 -18.28 -18.76 61.13
N LEU A 83 -17.38 -17.77 61.21
CA LEU A 83 -16.10 -17.79 61.93
C LEU A 83 -15.94 -18.95 62.96
N SER A 84 -14.93 -19.81 62.79
CA SER A 84 -14.04 -20.23 63.90
C SER A 84 -12.84 -21.09 63.48
N ARG A 85 -11.77 -20.92 64.26
CA ARG A 85 -10.52 -21.70 64.26
C ARG A 85 -10.75 -23.19 64.54
N SER A 86 -10.06 -24.03 63.77
CA SER A 86 -9.36 -25.26 64.17
C SER A 86 -9.85 -26.05 65.42
N GLN A 87 -10.29 -27.31 65.22
CA GLN A 87 -9.82 -28.45 66.04
C GLN A 87 -10.14 -29.85 65.48
N SER A 88 -9.15 -30.74 65.58
CA SER A 88 -9.20 -32.22 65.73
C SER A 88 -9.95 -33.14 64.74
N LEU A 89 -9.29 -34.25 64.34
CA LEU A 89 -9.59 -35.66 64.69
C LEU A 89 -8.49 -36.55 64.04
N ARG A 90 -7.62 -37.23 64.80
CA ARG A 90 -7.72 -38.61 65.33
C ARG A 90 -7.80 -39.74 64.29
N SER A 91 -6.77 -40.60 64.28
CA SER A 91 -6.84 -42.07 64.11
C SER A 91 -5.58 -42.66 64.78
N VAL A 92 -5.67 -43.37 65.93
CA VAL A 92 -5.49 -44.84 66.07
C VAL A 92 -4.41 -45.44 65.13
N ASP A 93 -3.42 -46.19 65.61
CA ASP A 93 -3.54 -47.35 66.52
C ASP A 93 -2.41 -47.53 67.57
N SER A 94 -2.67 -48.37 68.59
CA SER A 94 -1.79 -48.66 69.74
C SER A 94 -1.93 -50.10 70.26
N ARG A 95 -0.93 -50.98 70.07
CA ARG A 95 -0.73 -52.25 70.83
C ARG A 95 0.79 -52.55 70.92
N LYS A 96 1.48 -52.84 72.03
CA LYS A 96 1.24 -53.27 73.45
C LYS A 96 1.69 -54.72 73.73
N ARG A 97 2.71 -54.87 74.59
CA ARG A 97 2.96 -55.91 75.62
C ARG A 97 4.22 -55.46 76.40
N ASP A 98 4.24 -55.27 77.72
CA ASP A 98 3.86 -56.09 78.90
C ASP A 98 4.90 -57.18 79.28
N ASP A 99 5.95 -56.77 80.01
CA ASP A 99 6.28 -57.12 81.42
C ASP A 99 6.66 -58.56 81.90
N VAL A 100 7.46 -58.58 82.99
CA VAL A 100 7.68 -59.58 84.07
C VAL A 100 8.81 -60.66 83.99
N ASP A 101 9.75 -60.49 84.95
CA ASP A 101 10.47 -61.47 85.83
C ASP A 101 11.96 -61.88 85.74
N LYS A 102 12.46 -62.23 86.94
CA LYS A 102 13.81 -62.66 87.43
C LYS A 102 13.76 -64.21 87.69
N PRO A 103 14.70 -64.95 88.37
CA PRO A 103 16.06 -64.64 88.88
C PRO A 103 17.16 -65.76 88.85
N ARG A 104 18.37 -65.41 89.35
CA ARG A 104 19.31 -66.18 90.25
C ARG A 104 20.36 -67.21 89.74
N GLY A 105 21.48 -67.20 90.50
CA GLY A 105 22.63 -68.14 90.56
C GLY A 105 23.97 -67.37 90.56
N GLY A 106 25.04 -67.63 91.32
CA GLY A 106 25.41 -68.57 92.40
C GLY A 106 26.94 -68.79 92.41
N GLN A 107 27.69 -69.21 93.45
CA GLN A 107 27.52 -69.34 94.91
C GLN A 107 28.88 -69.77 95.55
N GLN A 108 29.29 -69.27 96.74
CA GLN A 108 30.42 -69.85 97.53
C GLN A 108 30.40 -69.45 99.04
N SER A 109 31.10 -70.21 99.91
CA SER A 109 30.83 -70.38 101.36
C SER A 109 32.08 -70.92 102.13
N PRO A 110 32.03 -71.55 103.34
CA PRO A 110 31.85 -71.00 104.71
C PRO A 110 32.87 -71.52 105.78
N GLN A 111 32.86 -70.99 107.04
CA GLN A 111 33.39 -71.60 108.30
C GLN A 111 32.59 -71.03 109.52
N THR A 112 31.82 -71.77 110.35
CA THR A 112 32.14 -72.61 111.56
C THR A 112 32.75 -71.81 112.75
N VAL A 113 32.40 -71.93 114.06
CA VAL A 113 32.04 -73.09 114.96
C VAL A 113 31.13 -72.65 116.17
N ASP A 114 30.51 -73.59 116.88
CA ASP A 114 29.66 -73.56 118.13
C ASP A 114 30.48 -73.83 119.45
N PRO A 115 29.94 -74.05 120.69
CA PRO A 115 28.76 -73.52 121.42
C PRO A 115 28.99 -73.17 122.94
N ALA A 116 27.89 -72.75 123.62
CA ALA A 116 27.52 -73.02 125.05
C ALA A 116 28.07 -72.20 126.26
N SER A 117 27.22 -71.30 126.80
CA SER A 117 26.70 -71.30 128.20
C SER A 117 25.74 -70.11 128.44
N GLY A 118 24.59 -70.31 129.10
CA GLY A 118 23.51 -69.31 129.15
C GLY A 118 23.41 -68.43 130.41
N GLU A 119 22.63 -67.35 130.28
CA GLU A 119 22.05 -66.48 131.34
C GLU A 119 22.86 -65.28 131.89
N GLU A 120 23.60 -64.55 131.04
CA GLU A 120 24.02 -63.15 131.33
C GLU A 120 23.62 -62.19 130.18
N TRP A 121 23.49 -60.88 130.48
CA TRP A 121 23.23 -59.85 129.45
C TRP A 121 24.47 -59.59 128.61
N SER A 122 24.30 -59.45 127.29
CA SER A 122 25.41 -59.02 126.41
C SER A 122 25.91 -57.62 126.76
N ALA A 123 27.17 -57.33 126.42
CA ALA A 123 27.67 -55.97 126.38
C ALA A 123 26.86 -55.10 125.39
N TRP A 124 26.90 -53.78 125.60
CA TRP A 124 26.28 -52.80 124.70
C TRP A 124 27.04 -52.69 123.37
N SER A 125 26.31 -52.63 122.25
CA SER A 125 26.91 -52.38 120.94
C SER A 125 27.58 -51.00 120.84
N VAL A 126 28.58 -50.87 119.95
CA VAL A 126 29.04 -49.55 119.48
C VAL A 126 27.90 -48.75 118.85
N CYS A 127 28.06 -47.43 118.80
CA CYS A 127 27.01 -46.51 118.36
C CYS A 127 26.78 -46.57 116.85
N SER A 128 25.52 -46.45 116.42
CA SER A 128 25.11 -46.57 115.02
C SER A 128 25.55 -45.44 114.07
N ALA A 129 26.01 -44.29 114.59
CA ALA A 129 26.40 -43.13 113.78
C ALA A 129 27.57 -42.37 114.42
N THR A 130 28.45 -41.79 113.59
CA THR A 130 29.66 -41.07 114.01
C THR A 130 29.48 -39.56 114.15
N CYS A 131 28.47 -38.96 113.50
CA CYS A 131 27.99 -37.59 113.75
C CYS A 131 26.45 -37.60 113.87
N GLY A 132 25.89 -36.65 114.62
CA GLY A 132 24.46 -36.64 114.97
C GLY A 132 24.03 -37.72 115.97
N GLU A 133 22.71 -37.91 116.10
CA GLU A 133 22.10 -38.84 117.06
C GLU A 133 22.26 -40.31 116.64
N GLY A 134 22.66 -41.17 117.57
CA GLY A 134 22.83 -42.62 117.35
C GLY A 134 22.42 -43.46 118.56
N TRP A 135 22.41 -44.78 118.41
CA TRP A 135 21.87 -45.71 119.42
C TRP A 135 22.80 -46.89 119.71
N GLN A 136 22.74 -47.43 120.93
CA GLN A 136 23.36 -48.69 121.37
C GLN A 136 22.28 -49.72 121.78
N SER A 137 22.55 -51.02 121.61
CA SER A 137 21.63 -52.10 122.03
C SER A 137 22.32 -53.29 122.70
N ARG A 138 21.59 -54.03 123.56
CA ARG A 138 22.03 -55.31 124.19
C ARG A 138 20.86 -56.29 124.40
N THR A 139 21.17 -57.57 124.64
CA THR A 139 20.18 -58.69 124.71
C THR A 139 20.53 -59.75 125.76
N ARG A 140 19.53 -60.50 126.25
CA ARG A 140 19.70 -61.71 127.11
C ARG A 140 18.78 -62.87 126.68
N LEU A 141 19.04 -64.08 127.20
CA LEU A 141 18.32 -65.33 126.91
C LEU A 141 17.89 -66.01 128.24
N CYS A 142 16.83 -66.84 128.21
CA CYS A 142 16.22 -67.54 129.37
C CYS A 142 16.07 -69.04 129.03
N VAL A 143 16.37 -69.96 129.95
CA VAL A 143 16.34 -71.43 129.72
C VAL A 143 15.45 -72.15 130.75
N TYR A 144 14.69 -73.16 130.31
CA TYR A 144 13.64 -73.83 131.10
C TYR A 144 14.12 -75.09 131.85
N GLY A 145 13.63 -75.26 133.09
CA GLY A 145 13.61 -76.51 133.84
C GLY A 145 12.19 -76.83 134.33
N SER A 146 11.80 -78.10 134.35
CA SER A 146 10.39 -78.51 134.50
C SER A 146 9.86 -78.38 135.93
N TYR A 147 9.15 -77.29 136.25
CA TYR A 147 7.82 -77.24 136.89
C TYR A 147 7.45 -75.77 137.17
N SER A 148 6.26 -75.34 136.75
CA SER A 148 5.75 -73.94 136.73
C SER A 148 6.43 -73.00 135.72
N THR A 149 5.65 -72.04 135.19
CA THR A 149 5.99 -71.21 134.02
C THR A 149 5.99 -69.72 134.36
N GLN A 150 7.10 -69.00 134.18
CA GLN A 150 7.15 -67.61 133.68
C GLN A 150 8.59 -67.02 133.63
N CYS A 151 9.16 -66.84 132.42
CA CYS A 151 10.24 -65.85 132.22
C CYS A 151 9.60 -64.46 132.06
N SER A 152 9.75 -63.57 133.05
CA SER A 152 9.15 -62.23 133.04
C SER A 152 10.21 -61.13 132.83
N GLY A 153 10.18 -60.46 131.67
CA GLY A 153 10.99 -59.26 131.38
C GLY A 153 11.36 -59.11 129.89
N LYS A 154 11.70 -57.88 129.46
CA LYS A 154 12.12 -57.61 128.08
C LYS A 154 13.49 -58.27 127.79
N LEU A 155 13.65 -58.82 126.58
CA LEU A 155 14.86 -59.54 126.15
C LEU A 155 15.89 -58.67 125.40
N ARG A 156 15.51 -57.43 125.02
CA ARG A 156 16.36 -56.46 124.32
C ARG A 156 16.16 -55.06 124.91
N GLU A 157 17.27 -54.33 125.04
CA GLU A 157 17.32 -52.97 125.59
C GLU A 157 18.06 -52.04 124.62
N GLN A 158 17.67 -50.77 124.57
CA GLN A 158 18.24 -49.73 123.69
C GLN A 158 18.38 -48.41 124.43
N ARG A 159 19.45 -47.66 124.14
CA ARG A 159 19.69 -46.30 124.66
C ARG A 159 20.35 -45.40 123.61
N ALA A 160 20.10 -44.09 123.69
CA ALA A 160 20.74 -43.10 122.83
C ALA A 160 22.22 -42.89 123.23
N CYS A 161 23.06 -42.61 122.24
CA CYS A 161 24.43 -42.17 122.42
C CYS A 161 24.46 -40.65 122.53
N ASN A 162 25.26 -40.11 123.45
CA ASN A 162 25.50 -38.68 123.54
C ASN A 162 26.71 -38.33 122.65
N ASN A 163 26.48 -37.94 121.40
CA ASN A 163 27.51 -37.62 120.41
C ASN A 163 27.28 -36.22 119.84
N SER A 164 28.31 -35.36 119.88
CA SER A 164 28.19 -33.91 119.69
C SER A 164 28.83 -33.36 118.40
N ALA A 165 29.20 -34.24 117.46
CA ALA A 165 29.73 -33.85 116.16
C ALA A 165 28.61 -33.44 115.17
N VAL A 166 28.75 -32.25 114.56
CA VAL A 166 27.86 -31.70 113.52
C VAL A 166 28.32 -32.17 112.13
N CYS A 167 27.40 -32.57 111.26
CA CYS A 167 27.69 -33.10 109.93
C CYS A 167 27.72 -32.00 108.83
N PRO A 168 28.39 -32.22 107.67
CA PRO A 168 28.54 -31.21 106.60
C PRO A 168 27.24 -30.84 105.88
N VAL A 169 27.18 -29.65 105.25
CA VAL A 169 26.04 -29.21 104.43
C VAL A 169 26.51 -28.87 103.01
N HIS A 170 26.07 -29.66 102.03
CA HIS A 170 26.40 -29.49 100.60
C HIS A 170 25.63 -28.31 99.98
N GLY A 171 26.18 -27.72 98.91
CA GLY A 171 25.54 -26.65 98.16
C GLY A 171 24.30 -27.13 97.40
N SER A 172 23.35 -26.22 97.15
CA SER A 172 22.11 -26.54 96.41
C SER A 172 21.80 -25.52 95.31
N TRP A 173 21.15 -25.99 94.24
CA TRP A 173 20.81 -25.18 93.07
C TRP A 173 19.42 -24.55 93.19
N ASP A 174 19.31 -23.26 92.84
CA ASP A 174 18.03 -22.56 92.66
C ASP A 174 17.27 -23.02 91.40
N GLU A 175 16.02 -22.57 91.27
CA GLU A 175 15.22 -22.78 90.05
C GLU A 175 15.81 -22.06 88.82
N TRP A 176 15.53 -22.62 87.65
CA TRP A 176 15.98 -22.07 86.37
C TRP A 176 15.12 -20.88 85.90
N SER A 177 15.77 -19.86 85.36
CA SER A 177 15.10 -18.75 84.68
C SER A 177 14.31 -19.18 83.43
N PRO A 178 13.37 -18.35 82.94
CA PRO A 178 12.68 -18.59 81.67
C PRO A 178 13.65 -18.67 80.48
N TRP A 179 13.29 -19.42 79.44
CA TRP A 179 14.09 -19.47 78.21
C TRP A 179 14.04 -18.15 77.44
N SER A 180 15.18 -17.74 76.89
CA SER A 180 15.26 -16.63 75.93
C SER A 180 14.41 -16.88 74.67
N LEU A 181 14.18 -15.81 73.90
CA LEU A 181 13.83 -15.94 72.48
C LEU A 181 14.92 -16.75 71.73
N CYS A 182 14.55 -17.33 70.60
CA CYS A 182 15.48 -18.07 69.76
C CYS A 182 16.44 -17.11 69.05
N SER A 183 17.71 -17.51 68.91
CA SER A 183 18.77 -16.73 68.24
C SER A 183 18.49 -16.37 66.77
N SER A 184 17.50 -17.02 66.14
CA SER A 184 17.25 -16.97 64.70
C SER A 184 15.74 -16.99 64.44
N THR A 185 15.28 -16.20 63.46
CA THR A 185 13.86 -16.08 63.09
C THR A 185 13.37 -17.25 62.23
N CYS A 186 14.27 -17.93 61.53
CA CYS A 186 14.03 -19.17 60.79
C CYS A 186 15.26 -20.10 60.95
N GLY A 187 15.11 -21.36 60.56
CA GLY A 187 16.15 -22.38 60.63
C GLY A 187 16.36 -22.95 62.04
N ARG A 188 17.59 -23.42 62.30
CA ARG A 188 18.05 -23.89 63.62
C ARG A 188 18.65 -22.72 64.39
N GLY A 189 18.06 -22.38 65.54
CA GLY A 189 18.64 -21.48 66.51
C GLY A 189 18.82 -22.15 67.88
N TYR A 190 19.27 -21.36 68.84
CA TYR A 190 19.35 -21.75 70.24
C TYR A 190 18.67 -20.74 71.15
N ARG A 191 18.21 -21.21 72.30
CA ARG A 191 17.73 -20.41 73.42
C ARG A 191 18.40 -20.88 74.70
N SER A 192 18.65 -19.96 75.64
CA SER A 192 19.34 -20.27 76.90
C SER A 192 18.55 -19.82 78.13
N ARG A 193 18.87 -20.43 79.26
CA ARG A 193 18.44 -20.06 80.61
C ARG A 193 19.56 -20.33 81.63
N THR A 194 19.43 -19.79 82.83
CA THR A 194 20.45 -19.80 83.91
C THR A 194 19.82 -20.09 85.27
N ARG A 195 20.64 -20.54 86.24
CA ARG A 195 20.28 -20.74 87.65
C ARG A 195 21.51 -20.48 88.53
N THR A 196 21.32 -20.21 89.81
CA THR A 196 22.42 -19.90 90.75
C THR A 196 22.62 -21.02 91.78
N CYS A 197 23.84 -21.17 92.30
CA CYS A 197 24.19 -22.14 93.35
C CYS A 197 24.31 -21.44 94.71
N ALA A 198 23.64 -21.96 95.74
CA ALA A 198 23.88 -21.61 97.13
C ALA A 198 25.14 -22.36 97.64
N PRO A 199 26.14 -21.67 98.20
CA PRO A 199 27.44 -22.26 98.55
C PRO A 199 27.35 -23.24 99.74
N PRO A 200 28.20 -24.29 99.75
CA PRO A 200 28.26 -25.24 100.86
C PRO A 200 28.80 -24.63 102.15
N GLN A 201 28.51 -25.29 103.28
CA GLN A 201 28.99 -24.91 104.61
C GLN A 201 29.57 -26.12 105.35
N PHE A 202 30.48 -25.84 106.30
CA PHE A 202 31.11 -26.86 107.17
C PHE A 202 31.79 -28.02 106.42
N GLY A 203 32.40 -27.72 105.26
CA GLY A 203 33.17 -28.69 104.47
C GLY A 203 32.34 -29.56 103.52
N GLY A 204 31.08 -29.23 103.25
CA GLY A 204 30.28 -29.88 102.21
C GLY A 204 30.72 -29.56 100.78
N ASP A 205 30.29 -30.38 99.82
CA ASP A 205 30.63 -30.24 98.40
C ASP A 205 29.87 -29.08 97.72
N VAL A 206 30.52 -28.48 96.71
CA VAL A 206 29.92 -27.44 95.85
C VAL A 206 28.84 -28.01 94.92
N CYS A 207 27.94 -27.16 94.43
CA CYS A 207 26.89 -27.62 93.52
C CYS A 207 27.47 -28.12 92.18
N ASP A 208 27.24 -29.40 91.85
CA ASP A 208 27.71 -29.99 90.59
C ASP A 208 26.74 -29.71 89.41
N GLY A 209 27.31 -29.58 88.20
CA GLY A 209 26.61 -29.26 86.96
C GLY A 209 26.65 -27.78 86.55
N PRO A 210 26.14 -27.43 85.36
CA PRO A 210 26.30 -26.09 84.78
C PRO A 210 25.30 -25.06 85.32
N GLU A 211 25.78 -23.81 85.42
CA GLU A 211 24.99 -22.60 85.75
C GLU A 211 24.09 -22.15 84.59
N LYS A 212 24.51 -22.41 83.34
CA LYS A 212 23.80 -22.04 82.11
C LYS A 212 23.41 -23.28 81.30
N GLN A 213 22.15 -23.36 80.90
CA GLN A 213 21.63 -24.40 80.02
C GLN A 213 21.19 -23.78 78.68
N THR A 214 21.60 -24.42 77.58
CA THR A 214 21.19 -24.04 76.22
C THR A 214 20.40 -25.19 75.60
N LYS A 215 19.33 -24.89 74.86
CA LYS A 215 18.57 -25.87 74.06
C LYS A 215 18.32 -25.30 72.67
N PHE A 216 18.30 -26.19 71.68
CA PHE A 216 17.93 -25.85 70.31
C PHE A 216 16.46 -25.44 70.20
N CYS A 217 16.18 -24.56 69.25
CA CYS A 217 14.84 -24.15 68.83
C CYS A 217 14.82 -24.13 67.30
N ASN A 218 13.80 -24.79 66.72
CA ASN A 218 13.55 -24.81 65.28
C ASN A 218 12.19 -24.14 65.08
N ILE A 219 12.11 -23.10 64.25
CA ILE A 219 10.91 -22.23 64.17
C ILE A 219 10.20 -22.31 62.81
N ALA A 220 10.95 -22.28 61.70
CA ALA A 220 10.45 -22.52 60.34
C ALA A 220 11.61 -22.81 59.38
N VAL A 221 11.32 -23.25 58.15
CA VAL A 221 12.32 -23.23 57.06
C VAL A 221 12.54 -21.78 56.60
N CYS A 222 13.77 -21.40 56.25
CA CYS A 222 14.06 -20.04 55.77
C CYS A 222 13.65 -19.84 54.31
N PRO A 223 13.28 -18.60 53.90
CA PRO A 223 13.07 -18.26 52.50
C PRO A 223 14.36 -18.49 51.69
N VAL A 224 14.20 -18.96 50.45
CA VAL A 224 15.27 -19.14 49.48
C VAL A 224 14.88 -18.35 48.24
N ASP A 225 15.66 -17.32 47.91
CA ASP A 225 15.47 -16.50 46.71
C ASP A 225 15.70 -17.32 45.43
N GLY A 226 15.01 -16.94 44.36
CA GLY A 226 15.18 -17.54 43.05
C GLY A 226 16.53 -17.18 42.43
N VAL A 227 17.13 -18.14 41.73
CA VAL A 227 18.46 -18.00 41.10
C VAL A 227 18.35 -18.31 39.62
N TRP A 228 18.96 -17.46 38.78
CA TRP A 228 19.08 -17.70 37.35
C TRP A 228 19.98 -18.91 37.06
N ASN A 229 19.54 -19.76 36.14
CA ASN A 229 20.41 -20.75 35.50
C ASN A 229 21.41 -20.06 34.56
N GLU A 230 22.40 -20.84 34.10
CA GLU A 230 23.32 -20.39 33.05
C GLU A 230 22.55 -20.04 31.76
N TRP A 231 23.12 -19.12 30.97
CA TRP A 231 22.57 -18.78 29.67
C TRP A 231 22.69 -19.94 28.68
N SER A 232 21.68 -20.10 27.82
CA SER A 232 21.77 -20.96 26.65
C SER A 232 22.90 -20.52 25.71
N ASN A 233 23.26 -21.41 24.79
CA ASN A 233 24.02 -20.99 23.61
C ASN A 233 23.21 -19.94 22.82
N TRP A 234 23.96 -19.09 22.09
CA TRP A 234 23.42 -18.18 21.09
C TRP A 234 22.75 -18.93 19.94
N SER A 235 21.62 -18.43 19.47
CA SER A 235 20.96 -18.90 18.25
C SER A 235 21.83 -18.63 17.01
N SER A 236 21.53 -19.29 15.90
CA SER A 236 21.98 -18.80 14.59
C SER A 236 21.50 -17.35 14.37
N CYS A 237 22.22 -16.58 13.54
CA CYS A 237 21.80 -15.25 13.15
C CYS A 237 20.44 -15.33 12.41
N SER A 238 19.53 -14.40 12.69
CA SER A 238 18.18 -14.39 12.10
C SER A 238 18.16 -14.06 10.60
N ALA A 239 19.27 -13.53 10.07
CA ALA A 239 19.51 -13.34 8.64
C ALA A 239 20.69 -14.21 8.16
N SER A 240 20.62 -14.69 6.92
CA SER A 240 21.71 -15.46 6.27
C SER A 240 22.85 -14.58 5.74
N CYS A 241 22.60 -13.27 5.60
CA CYS A 241 23.53 -12.25 5.16
C CYS A 241 23.05 -10.87 5.65
N SER A 242 23.90 -9.87 5.54
CA SER A 242 23.76 -8.52 6.11
C SER A 242 23.53 -8.55 7.63
N ASN A 243 22.84 -7.54 8.16
CA ASN A 243 22.49 -7.42 9.58
C ASN A 243 21.33 -8.37 9.94
N GLY A 244 21.54 -9.16 10.98
CA GLY A 244 20.51 -9.90 11.70
C GLY A 244 20.72 -9.78 13.20
N THR A 245 20.03 -10.64 13.95
CA THR A 245 20.12 -10.74 15.41
C THR A 245 20.29 -12.19 15.85
N THR A 246 21.06 -12.40 16.91
CA THR A 246 21.14 -13.67 17.64
C THR A 246 20.57 -13.49 19.04
N GLN A 247 19.99 -14.57 19.58
CA GLN A 247 19.32 -14.57 20.88
C GLN A 247 19.81 -15.71 21.76
N ARG A 248 19.82 -15.49 23.08
CA ARG A 248 19.98 -16.55 24.08
C ARG A 248 19.06 -16.31 25.27
N THR A 249 18.67 -17.39 25.93
CA THR A 249 17.70 -17.37 27.04
C THR A 249 18.26 -18.04 28.28
N ARG A 250 17.69 -17.74 29.43
CA ARG A 250 17.98 -18.43 30.70
C ARG A 250 16.70 -18.63 31.50
N GLU A 251 16.65 -19.72 32.25
CA GLU A 251 15.50 -20.06 33.09
C GLU A 251 15.74 -19.63 34.55
N CYS A 252 14.67 -19.21 35.23
CA CYS A 252 14.71 -18.89 36.65
C CYS A 252 14.32 -20.12 37.48
N ASN A 253 15.21 -20.57 38.37
CA ASN A 253 14.80 -21.49 39.43
C ASN A 253 14.01 -20.69 40.45
N GLY A 254 12.68 -20.87 40.48
CA GLY A 254 11.77 -20.06 41.28
C GLY A 254 12.01 -20.12 42.79
N PRO A 255 11.63 -19.07 43.54
CA PRO A 255 11.87 -18.99 44.98
C PRO A 255 11.11 -20.06 45.77
N SER A 256 11.67 -20.45 46.91
CA SER A 256 11.05 -21.38 47.86
C SER A 256 10.82 -20.70 49.22
N TYR A 257 9.80 -21.17 49.95
CA TYR A 257 9.47 -20.71 51.31
C TYR A 257 9.30 -19.19 51.48
N GLY A 258 8.88 -18.48 50.43
CA GLY A 258 8.63 -17.04 50.46
C GLY A 258 9.84 -16.16 50.12
N GLY A 259 10.86 -16.69 49.44
CA GLY A 259 11.91 -15.88 48.82
C GLY A 259 11.43 -15.03 47.63
N SER A 260 12.31 -14.18 47.10
CA SER A 260 12.05 -13.28 45.98
C SER A 260 12.38 -13.89 44.61
N GLU A 261 11.68 -13.46 43.57
CA GLU A 261 11.89 -13.93 42.19
C GLU A 261 13.23 -13.45 41.59
N CYS A 262 13.71 -14.16 40.57
CA CYS A 262 14.97 -13.83 39.89
C CYS A 262 14.90 -12.41 39.26
N ARG A 263 15.89 -11.57 39.53
CA ARG A 263 15.96 -10.19 39.02
C ARG A 263 16.81 -10.08 37.76
N GLY A 264 16.33 -9.33 36.76
CA GLY A 264 16.99 -9.10 35.46
C GLY A 264 16.31 -9.83 34.30
N GLU A 265 16.82 -9.64 33.09
CA GLU A 265 16.18 -10.19 31.88
C GLU A 265 16.39 -11.71 31.72
N TRP A 266 15.39 -12.39 31.15
CA TRP A 266 15.44 -13.83 30.82
C TRP A 266 15.91 -14.10 29.38
N LEU A 267 15.90 -13.06 28.53
CA LEU A 267 16.26 -13.08 27.11
C LEU A 267 17.32 -12.00 26.87
N GLU A 268 18.36 -12.33 26.10
CA GLU A 268 19.35 -11.37 25.60
C GLU A 268 19.40 -11.46 24.08
N THR A 269 19.44 -10.31 23.40
CA THR A 269 19.51 -10.19 21.93
C THR A 269 20.69 -9.32 21.56
N VAL A 270 21.50 -9.76 20.60
CA VAL A 270 22.69 -9.05 20.10
C VAL A 270 22.69 -9.07 18.58
N ASP A 271 23.14 -7.98 17.96
CA ASP A 271 23.25 -7.87 16.50
C ASP A 271 24.38 -8.76 15.95
N CYS A 272 24.15 -9.34 14.77
CA CYS A 272 25.13 -10.14 14.03
C CYS A 272 25.19 -9.66 12.58
N PHE A 273 26.39 -9.66 11.99
CA PHE A 273 26.62 -9.32 10.59
C PHE A 273 27.36 -10.46 9.91
N LEU A 274 26.77 -11.05 8.87
CA LEU A 274 27.33 -12.21 8.16
C LEU A 274 27.97 -11.86 6.80
N GLY A 275 28.32 -10.59 6.57
CA GLY A 275 28.79 -10.08 5.28
C GLY A 275 27.63 -9.49 4.45
N GLU A 276 27.93 -8.81 3.36
CA GLU A 276 26.88 -8.21 2.50
C GLU A 276 26.08 -9.29 1.75
N CYS A 277 24.79 -9.03 1.50
CA CYS A 277 23.95 -9.96 0.75
C CYS A 277 24.27 -9.93 -0.76
N PRO A 278 24.21 -11.08 -1.46
CA PRO A 278 24.28 -11.12 -2.93
C PRO A 278 23.22 -10.23 -3.58
N VAL A 279 23.65 -9.39 -4.53
CA VAL A 279 22.76 -8.54 -5.33
C VAL A 279 22.89 -8.93 -6.79
N ASP A 280 21.86 -9.59 -7.30
CA ASP A 280 21.77 -10.00 -8.71
C ASP A 280 21.81 -8.79 -9.64
N GLY A 281 22.48 -8.97 -10.78
CA GLY A 281 22.60 -7.96 -11.81
C GLY A 281 21.24 -7.65 -12.45
N GLN A 282 20.92 -6.37 -12.56
CA GLN A 282 19.69 -5.89 -13.21
C GLN A 282 20.00 -5.16 -14.51
N TRP A 283 19.25 -5.47 -15.57
CA TRP A 283 19.33 -4.75 -16.83
C TRP A 283 18.78 -3.34 -16.68
N GLN A 284 19.59 -2.34 -17.04
CA GLN A 284 19.08 -1.01 -17.32
C GLN A 284 18.16 -1.03 -18.56
N PRO A 285 17.28 -0.02 -18.74
CA PRO A 285 16.46 0.12 -19.93
C PRO A 285 17.31 0.03 -21.21
N TRP A 286 16.73 -0.55 -22.25
CA TRP A 286 17.31 -0.53 -23.59
C TRP A 286 17.52 0.91 -24.07
N SER A 287 18.62 1.16 -24.76
CA SER A 287 18.81 2.37 -25.54
C SER A 287 17.79 2.46 -26.69
N LEU A 288 17.67 3.65 -27.27
CA LEU A 288 16.94 3.84 -28.52
C LEU A 288 17.61 3.01 -29.62
N TRP A 289 16.80 2.48 -30.54
CA TRP A 289 17.30 1.86 -31.76
C TRP A 289 18.20 2.84 -32.53
N SER A 290 19.31 2.33 -33.04
CA SER A 290 20.13 3.04 -34.02
C SER A 290 19.32 3.42 -35.26
N GLY A 291 19.83 4.35 -36.06
CA GLY A 291 19.37 4.46 -37.44
C GLY A 291 19.49 3.11 -38.17
N CYS A 292 18.56 2.82 -39.08
CA CYS A 292 18.63 1.64 -39.93
C CYS A 292 19.86 1.73 -40.85
N SER A 293 20.64 0.65 -40.98
CA SER A 293 21.89 0.64 -41.74
C SER A 293 21.73 0.91 -43.25
N LYS A 294 20.52 0.79 -43.78
CA LYS A 294 20.14 1.16 -45.15
C LYS A 294 18.79 1.87 -45.15
N THR A 295 18.57 2.75 -46.12
CA THR A 295 17.27 3.42 -46.35
C THR A 295 16.25 2.53 -47.08
N CYS A 296 16.71 1.52 -47.83
CA CYS A 296 15.91 0.55 -48.57
C CYS A 296 16.71 -0.76 -48.76
N GLY A 297 16.07 -1.80 -49.30
CA GLY A 297 16.72 -3.06 -49.69
C GLY A 297 17.20 -3.91 -48.51
N GLY A 298 16.51 -3.83 -47.36
CA GLY A 298 16.82 -4.58 -46.15
C GLY A 298 18.08 -4.06 -45.44
N GLY A 299 17.87 -3.32 -44.34
CA GLY A 299 18.90 -2.93 -43.40
C GLY A 299 18.69 -3.58 -42.03
N SER A 300 19.56 -3.21 -41.09
CA SER A 300 19.46 -3.61 -39.69
C SER A 300 19.64 -2.41 -38.78
N GLN A 301 18.95 -2.40 -37.66
CA GLN A 301 19.12 -1.47 -36.56
C GLN A 301 19.49 -2.25 -35.30
N GLN A 302 20.26 -1.63 -34.42
CA GLN A 302 20.78 -2.23 -33.20
C GLN A 302 20.39 -1.39 -31.99
N ARG A 303 20.21 -2.03 -30.84
CA ARG A 303 20.14 -1.37 -29.54
C ARG A 303 20.91 -2.17 -28.50
N ASN A 304 21.33 -1.48 -27.45
CA ASN A 304 22.13 -2.06 -26.36
C ASN A 304 21.54 -1.72 -24.99
N ARG A 305 21.90 -2.51 -23.99
CA ARG A 305 21.58 -2.26 -22.57
C ARG A 305 22.80 -2.55 -21.71
N VAL A 306 22.83 -1.93 -20.53
CA VAL A 306 23.91 -2.08 -19.56
C VAL A 306 23.41 -2.91 -18.38
N CYS A 307 24.20 -3.90 -17.96
CA CYS A 307 23.94 -4.65 -16.73
C CYS A 307 24.48 -3.83 -15.55
N TYR A 308 23.64 -3.57 -14.55
CA TYR A 308 24.05 -2.95 -13.29
C TYR A 308 24.19 -4.04 -12.22
N GLY A 309 25.40 -4.21 -11.69
CA GLY A 309 25.78 -5.40 -10.90
C GLY A 309 26.28 -6.55 -11.79
N PRO A 310 26.39 -7.78 -11.25
CA PRO A 310 26.07 -8.16 -9.88
C PRO A 310 27.06 -7.62 -8.84
N PHE A 311 26.65 -7.64 -7.57
CA PHE A 311 27.52 -7.36 -6.42
C PHE A 311 27.47 -8.54 -5.43
N PHE A 312 28.53 -8.71 -4.64
CA PHE A 312 28.61 -9.71 -3.55
C PHE A 312 28.20 -11.14 -3.98
N GLU A 313 28.76 -11.61 -5.10
CA GLU A 313 28.50 -12.96 -5.67
C GLU A 313 27.06 -13.20 -6.20
N GLY A 314 26.28 -12.14 -6.44
CA GLY A 314 25.01 -12.21 -7.16
C GLY A 314 25.13 -12.72 -8.61
N GLN A 315 24.00 -13.14 -9.20
CA GLN A 315 23.93 -13.67 -10.56
C GLN A 315 24.05 -12.56 -11.62
N SER A 316 24.70 -12.86 -12.74
CA SER A 316 24.81 -11.92 -13.88
C SER A 316 23.46 -11.74 -14.60
N CYS A 317 23.24 -10.56 -15.19
CA CYS A 317 21.99 -10.24 -15.87
C CYS A 317 21.65 -11.27 -16.98
N PRO A 318 20.46 -11.90 -16.99
CA PRO A 318 20.13 -12.96 -17.94
C PRO A 318 19.77 -12.44 -19.35
N GLY A 319 20.26 -13.13 -20.38
CA GLY A 319 20.00 -12.84 -21.79
C GLY A 319 20.98 -11.82 -22.41
N GLU A 320 20.73 -11.42 -23.66
CA GLU A 320 21.69 -10.66 -24.45
C GLU A 320 21.82 -9.18 -24.05
N ARG A 321 23.02 -8.62 -24.20
CA ARG A 321 23.29 -7.18 -23.97
C ARG A 321 22.95 -6.29 -25.17
N GLU A 322 22.76 -6.89 -26.34
CA GLU A 322 22.56 -6.27 -27.63
C GLU A 322 21.38 -6.96 -28.34
N GLU A 323 20.60 -6.19 -29.09
CA GLU A 323 19.49 -6.71 -29.89
C GLU A 323 19.58 -6.11 -31.29
N VAL A 324 19.43 -6.95 -32.32
CA VAL A 324 19.48 -6.57 -33.73
C VAL A 324 18.14 -6.87 -34.39
N ARG A 325 17.60 -5.92 -35.15
CA ARG A 325 16.32 -6.07 -35.86
C ARG A 325 16.41 -5.59 -37.31
N HIS A 326 15.72 -6.30 -38.20
CA HIS A 326 15.54 -5.94 -39.62
C HIS A 326 14.66 -4.69 -39.79
N CYS A 327 15.01 -3.85 -40.77
CA CYS A 327 14.31 -2.62 -41.10
C CYS A 327 14.41 -2.32 -42.61
N ASN A 328 13.53 -1.45 -43.12
CA ASN A 328 13.54 -0.97 -44.51
C ASN A 328 13.57 -2.09 -45.58
N GLU A 329 12.69 -3.08 -45.43
CA GLU A 329 12.58 -4.28 -46.30
C GLU A 329 12.08 -3.99 -47.73
N LYS A 330 11.52 -2.80 -47.98
CA LYS A 330 11.09 -2.39 -49.34
C LYS A 330 12.29 -2.38 -50.30
N ARG A 331 12.10 -2.88 -51.53
CA ARG A 331 13.09 -2.81 -52.63
C ARG A 331 13.58 -1.36 -52.80
N CYS A 332 14.86 -1.17 -53.07
CA CYS A 332 15.35 0.11 -53.57
C CYS A 332 14.87 0.31 -55.02
N PRO A 333 14.55 1.55 -55.44
CA PRO A 333 14.30 1.87 -56.84
C PRO A 333 15.51 1.51 -57.71
N GLU A 334 15.26 0.94 -58.88
CA GLU A 334 16.29 0.70 -59.89
C GLU A 334 16.66 2.00 -60.63
N PRO A 335 17.82 2.08 -61.33
CA PRO A 335 18.26 3.31 -61.97
C PRO A 335 17.29 3.87 -63.01
N HIS A 336 16.45 3.03 -63.63
CA HIS A 336 15.40 3.44 -64.56
C HIS A 336 14.11 3.89 -63.85
N GLU A 337 13.94 3.60 -62.56
CA GLU A 337 12.84 4.06 -61.70
C GLU A 337 13.20 5.40 -60.98
N ILE A 338 14.29 6.07 -61.38
CA ILE A 338 14.78 7.32 -60.78
C ILE A 338 14.89 8.40 -61.85
N CYS A 339 14.17 9.51 -61.67
CA CYS A 339 14.35 10.69 -62.50
C CYS A 339 15.72 11.32 -62.23
N GLY A 340 16.50 11.55 -63.29
CA GLY A 340 17.82 12.16 -63.22
C GLY A 340 17.81 13.62 -62.76
N GLU A 341 19.00 14.17 -62.49
CA GLU A 341 19.14 15.60 -62.21
C GLU A 341 18.84 16.43 -63.48
N ASP A 342 17.94 17.40 -63.37
CA ASP A 342 17.46 18.23 -64.48
C ASP A 342 17.51 19.73 -64.10
N ASN A 343 17.92 20.58 -65.03
CA ASN A 343 17.98 22.04 -64.83
C ASN A 343 16.89 22.73 -65.64
N PHE A 344 15.65 22.65 -65.14
CA PHE A 344 14.46 23.20 -65.77
C PHE A 344 14.04 24.49 -65.07
N SER A 345 13.64 25.52 -65.83
CA SER A 345 13.21 26.83 -65.32
C SER A 345 14.23 27.56 -64.42
N ASN A 346 15.54 27.43 -64.72
CA ASN A 346 16.66 27.93 -63.89
C ASN A 346 16.70 27.37 -62.47
N VAL A 347 16.18 26.14 -62.30
CA VAL A 347 16.10 25.42 -61.03
C VAL A 347 16.66 24.01 -61.22
N VAL A 348 17.56 23.61 -60.33
CA VAL A 348 18.13 22.26 -60.31
C VAL A 348 17.19 21.32 -59.54
N TRP A 349 16.57 20.40 -60.27
CA TRP A 349 15.76 19.30 -59.75
C TRP A 349 16.67 18.11 -59.48
N LYS A 350 16.81 17.73 -58.21
CA LYS A 350 17.70 16.63 -57.80
C LYS A 350 17.14 15.26 -58.17
N MET A 351 18.03 14.28 -58.29
CA MET A 351 17.66 12.87 -58.51
C MET A 351 16.58 12.41 -57.53
N THR A 352 15.51 11.80 -58.05
CA THR A 352 14.28 11.51 -57.30
C THR A 352 13.67 10.20 -57.77
N ALA A 353 13.28 9.33 -56.84
CA ALA A 353 12.62 8.07 -57.17
C ALA A 353 11.20 8.31 -57.69
N ALA A 354 10.72 7.45 -58.60
CA ALA A 354 9.36 7.54 -59.08
C ALA A 354 8.35 7.29 -57.95
N GLY A 355 7.27 8.07 -57.97
CA GLY A 355 6.32 8.20 -56.87
C GLY A 355 6.62 9.36 -55.91
N ASP A 356 7.90 9.76 -55.77
CA ASP A 356 8.30 10.89 -54.92
C ASP A 356 8.15 12.25 -55.65
N THR A 357 8.07 13.31 -54.84
CA THR A 357 7.92 14.69 -55.28
C THR A 357 9.02 15.55 -54.70
N THR A 358 9.78 16.24 -55.56
CA THR A 358 10.74 17.26 -55.14
C THR A 358 10.08 18.62 -54.95
N ALA A 359 10.70 19.43 -54.10
CA ALA A 359 10.28 20.79 -53.82
C ALA A 359 11.47 21.74 -53.93
N VAL A 360 11.29 22.83 -54.67
CA VAL A 360 12.23 23.96 -54.70
C VAL A 360 11.48 25.24 -54.35
N ARG A 361 12.17 26.27 -53.85
CA ARG A 361 11.55 27.54 -53.49
C ARG A 361 10.98 28.24 -54.73
N CYS A 362 9.84 28.90 -54.56
CA CYS A 362 9.30 29.81 -55.57
C CYS A 362 10.27 30.97 -55.85
N PRO A 363 10.13 31.67 -57.01
CA PRO A 363 10.90 32.87 -57.30
C PRO A 363 10.65 33.97 -56.26
N PRO A 364 11.56 34.96 -56.11
CA PRO A 364 11.54 35.89 -54.96
C PRO A 364 10.33 36.84 -54.90
N ASN A 365 9.54 36.97 -55.98
CA ASN A 365 8.26 37.69 -55.99
C ASN A 365 7.10 36.89 -55.32
N ALA A 366 7.35 35.64 -54.94
CA ALA A 366 6.39 34.75 -54.31
C ALA A 366 7.00 33.98 -53.13
N MET A 367 6.14 33.33 -52.36
CA MET A 367 6.54 32.44 -51.27
C MET A 367 5.86 31.09 -51.38
N GLY A 368 6.57 30.08 -50.87
CA GLY A 368 6.15 28.68 -50.88
C GLY A 368 7.14 27.81 -51.67
N LEU A 369 6.62 26.77 -52.32
CA LEU A 369 7.42 25.78 -53.03
C LEU A 369 6.81 25.46 -54.40
N ILE A 370 7.65 25.37 -55.42
CA ILE A 370 7.35 24.71 -56.70
C ILE A 370 7.54 23.21 -56.45
N LEU A 371 6.56 22.39 -56.80
CA LEU A 371 6.65 20.93 -56.67
C LEU A 371 6.78 20.26 -58.03
N ARG A 372 7.64 19.25 -58.16
CA ARG A 372 7.74 18.44 -59.38
C ARG A 372 7.80 16.97 -59.00
N ARG A 373 6.96 16.16 -59.64
CA ARG A 373 6.83 14.74 -59.35
C ARG A 373 7.65 13.92 -60.35
N CYS A 374 8.28 12.87 -59.84
CA CYS A 374 8.83 11.82 -60.67
C CYS A 374 7.78 10.70 -60.77
N SER A 375 7.43 10.28 -61.98
CA SER A 375 6.41 9.25 -62.23
C SER A 375 6.94 8.20 -63.23
N LEU A 376 6.38 6.99 -63.19
CA LEU A 376 6.68 5.96 -64.19
C LEU A 376 5.70 6.10 -65.37
N ASP A 377 6.20 5.90 -66.58
CA ASP A 377 5.38 5.71 -67.78
C ASP A 377 4.82 4.26 -67.85
N GLU A 378 4.10 3.95 -68.94
CA GLU A 378 3.54 2.61 -69.19
C GLU A 378 4.60 1.52 -69.38
N GLU A 379 5.84 1.91 -69.69
CA GLU A 379 6.99 1.03 -69.91
C GLU A 379 7.80 0.82 -68.62
N GLY A 380 7.46 1.54 -67.55
CA GLY A 380 8.09 1.47 -66.23
C GLY A 380 9.31 2.37 -66.08
N VAL A 381 9.53 3.33 -67.00
CA VAL A 381 10.66 4.27 -66.95
C VAL A 381 10.25 5.56 -66.27
N ALA A 382 11.14 6.08 -65.42
CA ALA A 382 10.92 7.30 -64.67
C ALA A 382 11.11 8.56 -65.52
N TYR A 383 10.06 9.39 -65.57
CA TYR A 383 10.07 10.70 -66.21
C TYR A 383 9.60 11.80 -65.26
N TRP A 384 10.08 13.02 -65.51
CA TRP A 384 9.68 14.20 -64.76
C TRP A 384 8.33 14.74 -65.28
N GLU A 385 7.35 14.87 -64.40
CA GLU A 385 6.14 15.65 -64.68
C GLU A 385 6.46 17.16 -64.80
N ASN A 386 5.51 17.94 -65.32
CA ASN A 386 5.61 19.40 -65.35
C ASN A 386 5.65 19.96 -63.91
N PRO A 387 6.45 21.00 -63.62
CA PRO A 387 6.43 21.65 -62.31
C PRO A 387 5.08 22.30 -62.01
N THR A 388 4.67 22.22 -60.75
CA THR A 388 3.42 22.77 -60.22
C THR A 388 3.71 23.96 -59.31
N TYR A 389 3.02 25.08 -59.57
CA TYR A 389 3.10 26.34 -58.87
C TYR A 389 1.90 26.58 -57.94
N MET A 390 1.05 25.57 -57.74
CA MET A 390 -0.10 25.53 -56.81
C MET A 390 0.25 25.88 -55.35
N LYS A 391 1.52 25.75 -54.94
CA LYS A 391 2.02 26.19 -53.63
C LYS A 391 2.89 27.46 -53.68
N CYS A 392 2.92 28.17 -54.81
CA CYS A 392 3.50 29.51 -54.93
C CYS A 392 2.41 30.56 -54.83
N ILE A 393 2.56 31.50 -53.89
CA ILE A 393 1.65 32.63 -53.71
C ILE A 393 2.49 33.92 -53.81
N SER A 394 2.11 34.80 -54.72
CA SER A 394 2.75 36.10 -54.94
C SER A 394 2.66 36.97 -53.67
N ASN A 395 3.69 37.78 -53.43
CA ASN A 395 3.81 38.54 -52.18
C ASN A 395 2.61 39.48 -51.92
N ASP A 396 1.96 39.99 -52.98
CA ASP A 396 0.77 40.84 -52.88
C ASP A 396 -0.47 40.09 -52.37
N TYR A 397 -0.78 38.92 -52.93
CA TYR A 397 -1.87 38.06 -52.42
C TYR A 397 -1.58 37.57 -51.01
N ARG A 398 -0.32 37.28 -50.68
CA ARG A 398 0.10 36.92 -49.31
C ARG A 398 -0.07 38.09 -48.33
N SER A 399 0.16 39.32 -48.76
CA SER A 399 -0.13 40.54 -47.96
C SER A 399 -1.64 40.64 -47.68
N ILE A 400 -2.48 40.41 -48.71
CA ILE A 400 -3.94 40.45 -48.59
C ILE A 400 -4.45 39.33 -47.66
N GLN A 401 -3.97 38.09 -47.79
CA GLN A 401 -4.31 36.99 -46.86
C GLN A 401 -3.93 37.32 -45.41
N THR A 402 -2.76 37.93 -45.20
CA THR A 402 -2.30 38.30 -43.85
C THR A 402 -3.23 39.35 -43.22
N LEU A 403 -3.59 40.39 -43.98
CA LEU A 403 -4.54 41.42 -43.58
C LEU A 403 -5.93 40.83 -43.29
N THR A 404 -6.43 39.97 -44.19
CA THR A 404 -7.71 39.25 -44.06
C THR A 404 -7.79 38.45 -42.76
N ARG A 405 -6.74 37.66 -42.46
CA ARG A 405 -6.66 36.87 -41.22
C ARG A 405 -6.64 37.74 -39.96
N GLU A 406 -5.99 38.90 -40.03
CA GLU A 406 -6.01 39.86 -38.92
C GLU A 406 -7.42 40.38 -38.66
N HIS A 407 -8.15 40.82 -39.70
CA HIS A 407 -9.54 41.25 -39.58
C HIS A 407 -10.49 40.11 -39.17
N LEU A 408 -10.28 38.87 -39.64
CA LEU A 408 -11.04 37.70 -39.18
C LEU A 408 -10.85 37.46 -37.68
N SER A 409 -9.63 37.57 -37.16
CA SER A 409 -9.34 37.43 -35.73
C SER A 409 -9.96 38.54 -34.87
N LYS A 410 -10.03 39.77 -35.40
CA LYS A 410 -10.74 40.90 -34.78
C LYS A 410 -12.26 40.67 -34.80
N ALA A 411 -12.80 40.13 -35.90
CA ALA A 411 -14.21 39.78 -36.04
C ALA A 411 -14.67 38.63 -35.15
N GLN A 412 -13.81 37.65 -34.89
CA GLN A 412 -14.07 36.61 -33.89
C GLN A 412 -14.19 37.16 -32.46
N ARG A 413 -13.61 38.35 -32.19
CA ARG A 413 -13.69 39.06 -30.90
C ARG A 413 -14.78 40.13 -30.87
N GLY A 414 -15.61 40.26 -31.91
CA GLY A 414 -16.63 41.31 -32.03
C GLY A 414 -16.09 42.72 -32.29
N LEU A 415 -14.80 42.86 -32.59
CA LEU A 415 -14.12 44.14 -32.83
C LEU A 415 -14.03 44.41 -34.35
N VAL A 416 -15.17 44.60 -35.02
CA VAL A 416 -15.24 44.89 -36.47
C VAL A 416 -15.64 46.35 -36.69
N GLY A 417 -14.99 47.01 -37.65
CA GLY A 417 -15.41 48.33 -38.10
C GLY A 417 -14.54 48.90 -39.22
N ASP A 418 -13.22 48.74 -39.10
CA ASP A 418 -12.26 49.41 -39.99
C ASP A 418 -11.37 48.42 -40.77
N GLY A 419 -10.99 48.77 -41.99
CA GLY A 419 -10.13 47.99 -42.91
C GLY A 419 -10.76 46.82 -43.69
N VAL A 420 -11.98 46.36 -43.36
CA VAL A 420 -12.61 45.22 -44.06
C VAL A 420 -12.90 45.54 -45.55
N SER A 421 -13.42 46.73 -45.86
CA SER A 421 -13.59 47.17 -47.26
C SER A 421 -12.27 47.45 -47.98
N GLU A 422 -11.18 47.73 -47.24
CA GLU A 422 -9.84 47.88 -47.82
C GLU A 422 -9.34 46.55 -48.38
N VAL A 423 -9.54 45.44 -47.65
CA VAL A 423 -9.23 44.07 -48.12
C VAL A 423 -9.93 43.78 -49.45
N MET A 424 -11.25 44.02 -49.53
CA MET A 424 -12.02 43.79 -50.77
C MET A 424 -11.55 44.67 -51.92
N THR A 425 -11.23 45.94 -51.65
CA THR A 425 -10.76 46.89 -52.66
C THR A 425 -9.38 46.50 -53.18
N LYS A 426 -8.45 46.16 -52.27
CA LYS A 426 -7.09 45.71 -52.62
C LYS A 426 -7.13 44.40 -53.41
N LEU A 427 -7.95 43.43 -52.99
CA LEU A 427 -8.15 42.18 -53.73
C LEU A 427 -8.69 42.41 -55.15
N ARG A 428 -9.69 43.29 -55.31
CA ARG A 428 -10.26 43.63 -56.62
C ARG A 428 -9.26 44.33 -57.54
N VAL A 429 -8.36 45.14 -57.00
CA VAL A 429 -7.28 45.79 -57.76
C VAL A 429 -6.21 44.77 -58.15
N THR A 430 -5.62 44.05 -57.21
CA THR A 430 -4.55 43.08 -57.49
C THR A 430 -5.03 41.95 -58.41
N SER A 431 -6.28 41.48 -58.26
CA SER A 431 -6.86 40.48 -59.18
C SER A 431 -7.17 41.02 -60.59
N SER A 432 -7.38 42.33 -60.77
CA SER A 432 -7.49 42.90 -62.12
C SER A 432 -6.14 43.05 -62.84
N ASP A 433 -5.03 43.04 -62.10
CA ASP A 433 -3.67 43.01 -62.67
C ASP A 433 -3.25 41.58 -63.09
N GLY A 434 -4.06 40.56 -62.74
CA GLY A 434 -3.89 39.16 -63.10
C GLY A 434 -3.30 38.26 -62.00
N THR A 435 -3.02 37.01 -62.34
CA THR A 435 -2.33 36.05 -61.46
C THR A 435 -1.05 35.53 -62.09
N SER A 436 -0.01 35.34 -61.28
CA SER A 436 1.27 34.78 -61.76
C SER A 436 1.26 33.26 -61.62
N TYR A 437 0.83 32.76 -60.47
CA TYR A 437 0.93 31.36 -60.08
C TYR A 437 -0.44 30.75 -59.78
N SER A 438 -0.57 29.43 -59.95
CA SER A 438 -1.80 28.68 -59.67
C SER A 438 -2.21 28.74 -58.20
N GLY A 439 -1.25 28.94 -57.28
CA GLY A 439 -1.53 29.22 -55.86
C GLY A 439 -2.14 30.60 -55.60
N ASP A 440 -1.99 31.59 -56.49
CA ASP A 440 -2.65 32.90 -56.36
C ASP A 440 -4.17 32.76 -56.47
N LEU A 441 -4.66 31.91 -57.39
CA LEU A 441 -6.09 31.63 -57.54
C LEU A 441 -6.68 31.06 -56.23
N LEU A 442 -6.00 30.08 -55.64
CA LEU A 442 -6.40 29.47 -54.37
C LEU A 442 -6.34 30.48 -53.21
N ALA A 443 -5.34 31.38 -53.20
CA ALA A 443 -5.24 32.45 -52.22
C ALA A 443 -6.40 33.47 -52.32
N ILE A 444 -6.82 33.84 -53.54
CA ILE A 444 -7.98 34.71 -53.75
C ILE A 444 -9.27 34.03 -53.26
N VAL A 445 -9.48 32.75 -53.57
CA VAL A 445 -10.67 31.98 -53.10
C VAL A 445 -10.70 31.93 -51.57
N ASP A 446 -9.57 31.65 -50.91
CA ASP A 446 -9.45 31.67 -49.45
C ASP A 446 -9.73 33.07 -48.86
N VAL A 447 -9.21 34.16 -49.46
CA VAL A 447 -9.56 35.52 -49.03
C VAL A 447 -11.06 35.76 -49.14
N LEU A 448 -11.66 35.52 -50.31
CA LEU A 448 -13.10 35.72 -50.54
C LEU A 448 -13.97 34.91 -49.57
N LYS A 449 -13.57 33.68 -49.25
CA LYS A 449 -14.23 32.82 -48.26
C LYS A 449 -14.17 33.38 -46.85
N ASN A 450 -12.98 33.77 -46.39
CA ASN A 450 -12.81 34.39 -45.07
C ASN A 450 -13.59 35.73 -44.98
N MET A 451 -13.64 36.51 -46.06
CA MET A 451 -14.42 37.75 -46.12
C MET A 451 -15.93 37.50 -46.10
N THR A 452 -16.42 36.48 -46.81
CA THR A 452 -17.83 36.04 -46.74
C THR A 452 -18.20 35.60 -45.32
N GLU A 453 -17.31 34.91 -44.61
CA GLU A 453 -17.51 34.56 -43.20
C GLU A 453 -17.59 35.80 -42.29
N ILE A 454 -16.74 36.81 -42.51
CA ILE A 454 -16.80 38.09 -41.79
C ILE A 454 -18.14 38.80 -42.05
N PHE A 455 -18.61 38.84 -43.30
CA PHE A 455 -19.87 39.48 -43.68
C PHE A 455 -21.13 38.73 -43.21
N ARG A 456 -21.06 37.39 -43.08
CA ARG A 456 -22.13 36.56 -42.52
C ARG A 456 -22.36 36.84 -41.03
N ARG A 457 -21.30 37.21 -40.28
CA ARG A 457 -21.40 37.54 -38.86
C ARG A 457 -22.24 38.81 -38.66
N ALA A 458 -23.10 38.81 -37.64
CA ALA A 458 -24.19 39.78 -37.48
C ALA A 458 -23.78 41.26 -37.30
N TYR A 459 -22.49 41.55 -37.06
CA TYR A 459 -22.00 42.88 -36.68
C TYR A 459 -21.49 43.73 -37.86
N TYR A 460 -21.50 43.20 -39.08
CA TYR A 460 -21.06 43.93 -40.27
C TYR A 460 -22.01 43.68 -41.45
N SER A 461 -22.15 44.69 -42.31
CA SER A 461 -22.90 44.63 -43.56
C SER A 461 -22.00 45.09 -44.70
N PRO A 462 -21.79 44.27 -45.76
CA PRO A 462 -20.99 44.70 -46.91
C PRO A 462 -21.64 45.91 -47.59
N SER A 463 -20.83 46.88 -48.00
CA SER A 463 -21.30 48.01 -48.80
C SER A 463 -21.61 47.59 -50.24
N SER A 464 -22.30 48.45 -51.00
CA SER A 464 -22.49 48.23 -52.45
C SER A 464 -21.16 48.10 -53.20
N THR A 465 -20.13 48.83 -52.76
CA THR A 465 -18.76 48.72 -53.28
C THR A 465 -18.13 47.36 -52.96
N ASP A 466 -18.33 46.84 -51.75
CA ASP A 466 -17.81 45.52 -51.35
C ASP A 466 -18.48 44.39 -52.13
N MET A 467 -19.79 44.47 -52.35
CA MET A 467 -20.54 43.52 -53.17
C MET A 467 -20.04 43.50 -54.62
N ARG A 468 -19.85 44.68 -55.24
CA ARG A 468 -19.24 44.77 -56.57
C ARG A 468 -17.80 44.26 -56.60
N ASN A 469 -16.99 44.61 -55.59
CA ASN A 469 -15.60 44.17 -55.51
C ASN A 469 -15.49 42.64 -55.40
N PHE A 470 -16.41 42.00 -54.67
CA PHE A 470 -16.51 40.54 -54.59
C PHE A 470 -16.82 39.93 -55.96
N VAL A 471 -17.90 40.36 -56.61
CA VAL A 471 -18.34 39.82 -57.91
C VAL A 471 -17.27 40.06 -58.99
N GLN A 472 -16.62 41.23 -59.00
CA GLN A 472 -15.50 41.50 -59.90
C GLN A 472 -14.29 40.60 -59.62
N SER A 473 -13.94 40.35 -58.36
CA SER A 473 -12.83 39.44 -58.00
C SER A 473 -13.11 38.00 -58.48
N VAL A 474 -14.37 37.53 -58.38
CA VAL A 474 -14.79 36.24 -58.96
C VAL A 474 -14.74 36.27 -60.49
N SER A 475 -15.13 37.38 -61.13
CA SER A 475 -14.99 37.55 -62.58
C SER A 475 -13.53 37.49 -63.05
N ASN A 476 -12.61 38.07 -62.27
CA ASN A 476 -11.18 38.06 -62.55
C ASN A 476 -10.59 36.65 -62.40
N LEU A 477 -11.05 35.86 -61.41
CA LEU A 477 -10.70 34.43 -61.29
C LEU A 477 -11.10 33.62 -62.52
N LEU A 478 -12.22 33.95 -63.16
CA LEU A 478 -12.80 33.22 -64.30
C LEU A 478 -12.38 33.77 -65.67
N MET A 479 -11.33 34.59 -65.70
CA MET A 479 -10.64 35.01 -66.93
C MET A 479 -10.04 33.80 -67.67
N GLU A 480 -10.06 33.84 -69.01
CA GLU A 480 -9.60 32.73 -69.85
C GLU A 480 -8.08 32.50 -69.70
N GLU A 481 -7.33 33.57 -69.45
CA GLU A 481 -5.89 33.58 -69.16
C GLU A 481 -5.53 32.80 -67.88
N ASN A 482 -6.50 32.50 -67.02
CA ASN A 482 -6.31 31.70 -65.80
C ASN A 482 -6.64 30.21 -65.99
N ARG A 483 -7.05 29.78 -67.20
CA ARG A 483 -7.44 28.39 -67.48
C ARG A 483 -6.37 27.39 -67.06
N ASP A 484 -5.16 27.47 -67.63
CA ASP A 484 -4.05 26.54 -67.37
C ASP A 484 -3.72 26.45 -65.87
N ARG A 485 -3.79 27.60 -65.18
CA ARG A 485 -3.58 27.70 -63.72
C ARG A 485 -4.71 27.02 -62.93
N TRP A 486 -5.95 27.07 -63.42
CA TRP A 486 -7.07 26.31 -62.83
C TRP A 486 -6.97 24.81 -63.10
N GLU A 487 -6.45 24.37 -64.25
CA GLU A 487 -6.20 22.95 -64.52
C GLU A 487 -5.16 22.41 -63.51
N GLU A 488 -4.06 23.15 -63.32
CA GLU A 488 -3.03 22.82 -62.33
C GLU A 488 -3.56 22.87 -60.88
N ALA A 489 -4.31 23.92 -60.52
CA ALA A 489 -4.85 24.06 -59.17
C ALA A 489 -5.90 22.98 -58.80
N GLN A 490 -6.54 22.33 -59.79
CA GLN A 490 -7.47 21.21 -59.54
C GLN A 490 -6.75 19.92 -59.14
N LEU A 491 -5.43 19.79 -59.32
CA LEU A 491 -4.64 18.64 -58.84
C LEU A 491 -4.66 18.48 -57.31
N LEU A 492 -4.95 19.56 -56.56
CA LEU A 492 -5.11 19.52 -55.10
C LEU A 492 -6.52 19.15 -54.62
N GLY A 493 -7.51 19.08 -55.51
CA GLY A 493 -8.90 18.78 -55.17
C GLY A 493 -9.93 19.64 -55.92
N PRO A 494 -11.23 19.52 -55.57
CA PRO A 494 -12.34 20.12 -56.31
C PRO A 494 -12.53 21.63 -56.02
N ASN A 495 -11.45 22.41 -56.15
CA ASN A 495 -11.36 23.81 -55.75
C ASN A 495 -12.37 24.74 -56.46
N ILE A 496 -12.77 24.42 -57.70
CA ILE A 496 -13.83 25.16 -58.40
C ILE A 496 -15.24 24.88 -57.86
N LYS A 497 -15.49 23.73 -57.23
CA LYS A 497 -16.77 23.49 -56.51
C LYS A 497 -16.86 24.32 -55.24
N GLU A 498 -15.71 24.61 -54.61
CA GLU A 498 -15.65 25.53 -53.48
C GLU A 498 -15.93 26.98 -53.93
N LEU A 499 -15.48 27.40 -55.12
CA LEU A 499 -15.84 28.70 -55.68
C LEU A 499 -17.36 28.87 -55.90
N PHE A 500 -18.09 27.85 -56.34
CA PHE A 500 -19.55 27.94 -56.47
C PHE A 500 -20.24 28.07 -55.12
N ARG A 501 -19.89 27.20 -54.16
CA ARG A 501 -20.42 27.29 -52.79
C ARG A 501 -20.13 28.64 -52.15
N LEU A 502 -18.97 29.23 -52.45
CA LEU A 502 -18.60 30.57 -52.02
C LEU A 502 -19.48 31.66 -52.65
N VAL A 503 -19.86 31.54 -53.92
CA VAL A 503 -20.81 32.47 -54.57
C VAL A 503 -22.22 32.29 -53.99
N GLU A 504 -22.69 31.06 -53.77
CA GLU A 504 -23.96 30.75 -53.08
C GLU A 504 -23.97 31.34 -51.66
N ASP A 505 -22.93 31.06 -50.87
CA ASP A 505 -22.70 31.59 -49.52
C ASP A 505 -22.74 33.13 -49.47
N PHE A 506 -22.24 33.80 -50.52
CA PHE A 506 -22.24 35.25 -50.61
C PHE A 506 -23.60 35.82 -51.06
N VAL A 507 -24.35 35.11 -51.91
CA VAL A 507 -25.75 35.44 -52.23
C VAL A 507 -26.61 35.47 -50.97
N ASP A 508 -26.44 34.51 -50.07
CA ASP A 508 -27.14 34.50 -48.78
C ASP A 508 -26.79 35.72 -47.92
N VAL A 509 -25.50 36.08 -47.86
CA VAL A 509 -25.02 37.29 -47.17
C VAL A 509 -25.65 38.56 -47.74
N ILE A 510 -25.75 38.67 -49.07
CA ILE A 510 -26.43 39.78 -49.76
C ILE A 510 -27.92 39.78 -49.38
N GLY A 511 -28.60 38.64 -49.50
CA GLY A 511 -30.04 38.50 -49.22
C GLY A 511 -30.43 38.81 -47.77
N LEU A 512 -29.57 38.50 -46.80
CA LEU A 512 -29.72 38.88 -45.39
C LEU A 512 -29.61 40.40 -45.14
N ARG A 513 -29.16 41.19 -46.11
CA ARG A 513 -28.97 42.65 -46.02
C ARG A 513 -29.83 43.46 -47.00
N MET A 514 -30.33 42.83 -48.07
CA MET A 514 -31.32 43.42 -48.96
C MET A 514 -32.65 43.70 -48.26
N LYS A 515 -33.35 44.76 -48.70
CA LYS A 515 -34.74 45.04 -48.34
C LYS A 515 -35.69 44.17 -49.16
N ASP A 516 -36.90 43.95 -48.65
CA ASP A 516 -37.93 43.25 -49.41
C ASP A 516 -38.33 44.06 -50.66
N PHE A 517 -38.69 43.34 -51.73
CA PHE A 517 -38.92 43.88 -53.09
C PHE A 517 -37.68 44.48 -53.78
N GLN A 518 -36.48 44.34 -53.21
CA GLN A 518 -35.25 44.79 -53.84
C GLN A 518 -34.72 43.74 -54.83
N ASP A 519 -34.27 44.20 -55.99
CA ASP A 519 -33.46 43.43 -56.93
C ASP A 519 -32.06 44.04 -57.01
N MET A 520 -31.05 43.20 -57.20
CA MET A 520 -29.66 43.59 -57.43
C MET A 520 -29.14 42.89 -58.69
N TYR A 521 -28.37 43.63 -59.48
CA TYR A 521 -27.69 43.13 -60.68
C TYR A 521 -26.24 43.61 -60.65
N GLU A 522 -25.30 42.68 -60.59
CA GLU A 522 -23.88 42.95 -60.79
C GLU A 522 -23.43 42.20 -62.05
N VAL A 523 -22.87 42.95 -63.00
CA VAL A 523 -22.62 42.49 -64.38
C VAL A 523 -21.15 42.74 -64.71
N THR A 524 -20.45 41.70 -65.14
CA THR A 524 -19.02 41.76 -65.47
C THR A 524 -18.71 41.00 -66.77
N ASP A 525 -17.44 40.97 -67.17
CA ASP A 525 -17.01 40.36 -68.43
C ASP A 525 -17.11 38.83 -68.45
N ASN A 526 -17.10 38.16 -67.29
CA ASN A 526 -17.15 36.69 -67.16
C ASN A 526 -18.32 36.17 -66.30
N LEU A 527 -19.04 37.06 -65.60
CA LEU A 527 -20.04 36.72 -64.60
C LEU A 527 -21.22 37.72 -64.63
N VAL A 528 -22.45 37.21 -64.60
CA VAL A 528 -23.63 38.02 -64.29
C VAL A 528 -24.32 37.41 -63.07
N LEU A 529 -24.39 38.19 -62.00
CA LEU A 529 -25.11 37.84 -60.77
C LEU A 529 -26.37 38.70 -60.68
N SER A 530 -27.51 38.05 -60.48
CA SER A 530 -28.74 38.70 -60.03
C SER A 530 -29.17 38.15 -58.67
N VAL A 531 -29.58 39.02 -57.77
CA VAL A 531 -30.17 38.63 -56.47
C VAL A 531 -31.50 39.34 -56.33
N HIS A 532 -32.55 38.56 -56.07
CA HIS A 532 -33.92 39.03 -55.89
C HIS A 532 -34.37 38.72 -54.47
N LYS A 533 -34.91 39.71 -53.73
CA LYS A 533 -35.55 39.47 -52.43
C LYS A 533 -37.04 39.80 -52.51
N ARG A 534 -37.88 38.78 -52.52
CA ARG A 534 -39.32 38.88 -52.84
C ARG A 534 -40.19 38.11 -51.84
N PRO A 535 -41.34 38.66 -51.39
CA PRO A 535 -42.28 37.94 -50.52
C PRO A 535 -43.02 36.86 -51.31
N VAL A 536 -43.49 35.80 -50.65
CA VAL A 536 -44.14 34.65 -51.33
C VAL A 536 -45.33 35.08 -52.19
N VAL A 537 -46.16 35.98 -51.68
CA VAL A 537 -47.44 36.34 -52.28
C VAL A 537 -47.25 37.36 -53.42
N GLY A 538 -47.87 37.09 -54.57
CA GLY A 538 -48.01 38.05 -55.67
C GLY A 538 -46.84 38.12 -56.67
N GLN A 539 -45.91 37.16 -56.66
CA GLN A 539 -44.78 37.15 -57.59
C GLN A 539 -45.16 36.78 -59.04
N ALA A 540 -44.46 37.38 -59.99
CA ALA A 540 -44.40 36.95 -61.39
C ALA A 540 -43.19 36.01 -61.60
N ASP A 541 -43.19 35.26 -62.70
CA ASP A 541 -42.08 34.36 -63.04
C ASP A 541 -40.81 35.18 -63.35
N ILE A 542 -39.67 34.79 -62.78
CA ILE A 542 -38.41 35.52 -62.94
C ILE A 542 -37.68 34.97 -64.18
N SER A 543 -37.54 35.79 -65.23
CA SER A 543 -36.78 35.44 -66.43
C SER A 543 -35.39 36.07 -66.39
N PHE A 544 -34.34 35.25 -66.49
CA PHE A 544 -32.95 35.68 -66.47
C PHE A 544 -32.12 34.99 -67.58
N PRO A 545 -31.18 35.70 -68.24
CA PRO A 545 -30.89 37.13 -68.14
C PRO A 545 -32.01 38.00 -68.75
N MET A 546 -32.18 39.23 -68.26
CA MET A 546 -33.15 40.17 -68.82
C MET A 546 -32.77 40.60 -70.25
N LYS A 547 -33.57 40.20 -71.25
CA LYS A 547 -33.36 40.64 -72.64
C LYS A 547 -33.88 42.08 -72.82
N GLY A 548 -33.06 42.94 -73.42
CA GLY A 548 -33.39 44.34 -73.72
C GLY A 548 -32.98 45.39 -72.68
N TRP A 549 -32.46 45.00 -71.50
CA TRP A 549 -31.91 45.96 -70.55
C TRP A 549 -30.56 46.51 -71.03
N ARG A 550 -30.44 47.85 -71.14
CA ARG A 550 -29.21 48.51 -71.63
C ARG A 550 -27.98 48.30 -70.74
N GLY A 551 -28.17 47.96 -69.47
CA GLY A 551 -27.08 47.65 -68.54
C GLY A 551 -26.52 46.23 -68.65
N MET A 552 -27.13 45.36 -69.47
CA MET A 552 -26.65 44.00 -69.69
C MET A 552 -25.46 44.00 -70.67
N VAL A 553 -24.35 43.34 -70.31
CA VAL A 553 -23.18 43.12 -71.18
C VAL A 553 -23.55 42.33 -72.45
N ASP A 554 -22.86 42.60 -73.56
CA ASP A 554 -23.24 42.07 -74.88
C ASP A 554 -23.25 40.53 -74.94
N TRP A 555 -22.30 39.85 -74.30
CA TRP A 555 -22.22 38.39 -74.27
C TRP A 555 -23.41 37.74 -73.55
N ALA A 556 -23.88 38.32 -72.44
CA ALA A 556 -25.05 37.84 -71.72
C ALA A 556 -26.36 38.24 -72.42
N ARG A 557 -26.38 39.38 -73.12
CA ARG A 557 -27.54 39.86 -73.89
C ARG A 557 -27.80 39.02 -75.16
N SER A 558 -26.72 38.53 -75.78
CA SER A 558 -26.76 37.70 -76.99
C SER A 558 -26.89 36.20 -76.70
N SER A 559 -26.69 35.74 -75.46
CA SER A 559 -26.81 34.33 -75.13
C SER A 559 -28.22 33.75 -75.40
N GLU A 560 -28.22 32.49 -75.85
CA GLU A 560 -29.41 31.65 -75.94
C GLU A 560 -29.81 31.07 -74.57
N ASP A 561 -28.86 31.00 -73.64
CA ASP A 561 -29.07 30.53 -72.27
C ASP A 561 -30.07 31.44 -71.55
N ARG A 562 -31.11 30.81 -71.01
CA ARG A 562 -32.15 31.47 -70.22
C ARG A 562 -32.72 30.51 -69.20
N VAL A 563 -32.98 31.02 -68.01
CA VAL A 563 -33.73 30.35 -66.96
C VAL A 563 -35.00 31.17 -66.67
N ILE A 564 -36.12 30.47 -66.53
CA ILE A 564 -37.36 31.04 -66.05
C ILE A 564 -37.65 30.32 -64.73
N ILE A 565 -37.65 31.06 -63.63
CA ILE A 565 -37.99 30.55 -62.30
C ILE A 565 -39.49 30.79 -62.11
N PRO A 566 -40.32 29.73 -62.18
CA PRO A 566 -41.77 29.89 -62.05
C PRO A 566 -42.17 30.16 -60.60
N LYS A 567 -43.14 31.05 -60.42
CA LYS A 567 -43.63 31.54 -59.12
C LYS A 567 -44.12 30.44 -58.15
N ASN A 568 -44.45 29.25 -58.65
CA ASN A 568 -44.95 28.14 -57.84
C ASN A 568 -43.86 27.42 -57.02
N ILE A 569 -42.57 27.64 -57.31
CA ILE A 569 -41.46 27.07 -56.52
C ILE A 569 -41.27 27.84 -55.20
N LEU A 570 -41.77 29.08 -55.11
CA LEU A 570 -41.51 30.01 -54.00
C LEU A 570 -42.60 30.00 -52.91
N SER A 571 -43.38 28.92 -52.75
CA SER A 571 -44.33 28.78 -51.63
C SER A 571 -43.75 27.93 -50.49
N THR A 572 -44.02 28.31 -49.24
CA THR A 572 -43.62 27.51 -48.05
C THR A 572 -44.52 26.28 -47.83
N GLY A 573 -45.57 26.10 -48.64
CA GLY A 573 -46.56 25.04 -48.47
C GLY A 573 -47.50 25.25 -47.27
N LYS A 574 -47.42 26.42 -46.61
CA LYS A 574 -48.23 26.81 -45.45
C LYS A 574 -48.76 28.24 -45.67
N PRO A 575 -50.08 28.43 -45.91
CA PRO A 575 -50.60 29.73 -46.33
C PRO A 575 -50.45 30.83 -45.25
N GLU A 576 -50.48 30.48 -43.97
CA GLU A 576 -50.32 31.45 -42.86
C GLU A 576 -48.88 31.98 -42.72
N SER A 577 -47.86 31.22 -43.14
CA SER A 577 -46.46 31.70 -43.15
C SER A 577 -46.08 32.39 -44.46
N ASP A 578 -46.79 32.13 -45.56
CA ASP A 578 -46.52 32.73 -46.87
C ASP A 578 -46.71 34.27 -46.86
N GLU A 579 -47.63 34.82 -46.06
CA GLU A 579 -47.83 36.29 -45.97
C GLU A 579 -46.68 37.06 -45.32
N SER A 580 -45.84 36.41 -44.50
CA SER A 580 -44.74 37.05 -43.75
C SER A 580 -43.34 36.58 -44.16
N SER A 581 -43.23 35.55 -45.01
CA SER A 581 -41.96 34.99 -45.45
C SER A 581 -41.44 35.71 -46.70
N THR A 582 -40.13 35.98 -46.76
CA THR A 582 -39.46 36.45 -47.98
C THR A 582 -38.37 35.48 -48.43
N PHE A 583 -38.32 35.25 -49.74
CA PHE A 583 -37.31 34.41 -50.37
C PHE A 583 -36.22 35.27 -50.99
N VAL A 584 -34.98 34.78 -50.88
CA VAL A 584 -33.82 35.28 -51.62
C VAL A 584 -33.59 34.31 -52.78
N THR A 585 -33.59 34.83 -54.00
CA THR A 585 -33.30 34.06 -55.22
C THR A 585 -32.05 34.65 -55.86
N GLY A 586 -30.93 33.93 -55.76
CA GLY A 586 -29.72 34.21 -56.54
C GLY A 586 -29.76 33.48 -57.87
N ILE A 587 -29.43 34.18 -58.95
CA ILE A 587 -29.31 33.61 -60.30
C ILE A 587 -27.97 34.03 -60.87
N VAL A 588 -27.20 33.06 -61.36
CA VAL A 588 -25.84 33.28 -61.83
C VAL A 588 -25.68 32.75 -63.25
N LEU A 589 -25.17 33.58 -64.15
CA LEU A 589 -24.71 33.17 -65.48
C LEU A 589 -23.20 33.37 -65.57
N TYR A 590 -22.48 32.31 -65.89
CA TYR A 590 -21.04 32.32 -66.07
C TYR A 590 -20.70 32.19 -67.56
N ARG A 591 -19.73 32.96 -68.05
CA ARG A 591 -19.37 32.99 -69.48
C ARG A 591 -18.49 31.81 -69.92
N ASN A 592 -17.32 31.68 -69.28
CA ASN A 592 -16.24 30.78 -69.75
C ASN A 592 -16.14 29.47 -68.94
N LEU A 593 -17.09 29.22 -68.05
CA LEU A 593 -16.99 28.19 -67.01
C LEU A 593 -16.93 26.76 -67.56
N GLY A 594 -17.53 26.51 -68.72
CA GLY A 594 -17.51 25.19 -69.36
C GLY A 594 -16.09 24.66 -69.60
N SER A 595 -15.16 25.54 -70.01
CA SER A 595 -13.76 25.17 -70.26
C SER A 595 -12.98 24.79 -68.99
N ILE A 596 -13.38 25.34 -67.83
CA ILE A 596 -12.72 25.10 -66.54
C ILE A 596 -13.37 23.91 -65.81
N LEU A 597 -14.62 23.55 -66.15
CA LEU A 597 -15.32 22.39 -65.59
C LEU A 597 -15.10 21.08 -66.34
N THR A 598 -14.72 21.13 -67.62
CA THR A 598 -14.38 19.91 -68.41
C THR A 598 -13.21 19.10 -67.85
N LEU A 599 -12.50 19.65 -66.85
CA LEU A 599 -11.33 19.09 -66.18
C LEU A 599 -11.66 18.15 -65.01
N GLN A 600 -12.94 18.03 -64.63
CA GLN A 600 -13.41 17.16 -63.55
C GLN A 600 -13.92 15.80 -64.04
N ARG A 601 -13.41 15.30 -65.17
CA ARG A 601 -13.93 14.10 -65.85
C ARG A 601 -13.08 12.86 -65.61
#